data_AF-A0A9E1WVT4-F1
#
_entry.id   AF-A0A9E1WVT4-F1
#
_cell.length_a   1.000
_cell.length_b   1.000
_cell.length_c   1.000
_cell.angle_alpha   90.00
_cell.angle_beta   90.00
_cell.angle_gamma   90.00
#
_symmetry.space_group_name_H-M   'P 1'
#
loop_
_entity.id
_entity.type
_entity.pdbx_description
1 polymer ?
#
loop_
_entity_poly.entity_id
_entity_poly.type
_entity_poly.pdbx_seq_one_letter_code
_entity_poly.pdbx_strand_id
1 'polypeptide(L)' 'MTQYLEFEKPLAEIEGKAEELRAIARQSEDMDINEEAAGLDTKAESLLVELYSSLTPWRK' A
#
# COMPACT_ATOMS: atom_id res chain seq x y z
N MET A 1 -13.23 -6.67 -5.08
CA MET A 1 -12.32 -6.30 -6.19
C MET A 1 -12.16 -4.80 -6.11
N THR A 2 -11.10 -4.33 -5.47
CA THR A 2 -10.80 -2.90 -5.36
C THR A 2 -10.41 -2.43 -6.76
N GLN A 3 -11.23 -1.61 -7.40
CA GLN A 3 -10.92 -1.09 -8.72
C GLN A 3 -10.07 0.17 -8.55
N TYR A 4 -8.75 0.00 -8.64
CA TYR A 4 -7.83 1.12 -8.60
C TYR A 4 -7.96 1.98 -9.85
N LEU A 5 -8.03 3.30 -9.64
CA LEU A 5 -7.94 4.28 -10.71
C LEU A 5 -6.49 4.35 -11.21
N GLU A 6 -6.27 4.82 -12.44
CA GLU A 6 -4.92 4.90 -13.04
C GLU A 6 -3.91 5.62 -12.14
N PHE A 7 -4.37 6.64 -11.39
CA PHE A 7 -3.53 7.39 -10.48
C PHE A 7 -3.24 6.67 -9.15
N GLU A 8 -4.00 5.63 -8.82
CA GLU A 8 -3.83 4.79 -7.62
C GLU A 8 -2.93 3.57 -7.85
N LYS A 9 -2.45 3.35 -9.08
CA LYS A 9 -1.50 2.27 -9.38
C LYS A 9 -0.29 2.23 -8.44
N PRO A 10 0.37 3.37 -8.12
CA PRO A 10 1.52 3.35 -7.21
C PRO A 10 1.14 2.92 -5.78
N LEU A 11 -0.11 3.18 -5.36
CA LEU A 11 -0.62 2.72 -4.07
C LEU A 11 -0.87 1.21 -4.10
N ALA A 12 -1.53 0.72 -5.14
CA ALA A 12 -1.82 -0.71 -5.33
C ALA A 12 -0.55 -1.57 -5.33
N GLU A 13 0.55 -1.08 -5.91
CA GLU A 13 1.84 -1.76 -5.90
C GLU A 13 2.43 -1.90 -4.48
N ILE A 14 2.33 -0.83 -3.66
CA ILE A 14 2.84 -0.84 -2.28
C ILE A 14 1.98 -1.78 -1.41
N GLU A 15 0.66 -1.69 -1.50
CA GLU A 15 -0.26 -2.56 -0.76
C GLU A 15 -0.08 -4.03 -1.16
N GLY A 16 0.09 -4.31 -2.46
CA GLY A 16 0.36 -5.65 -2.96
C GLY A 16 1.66 -6.23 -2.39
N LYS A 17 2.73 -5.42 -2.34
CA LYS A 17 4.00 -5.83 -1.75
C LYS A 17 3.89 -6.05 -0.23
N ALA A 18 3.14 -5.22 0.48
CA ALA A 18 2.89 -5.39 1.91
C ALA A 18 2.16 -6.71 2.20
N GLU A 19 1.14 -7.05 1.40
CA GLU A 19 0.42 -8.32 1.57
C GLU A 19 1.29 -9.53 1.21
N GLU A 20 2.15 -9.43 0.21
CA GLU A 20 3.12 -10.49 -0.11
C GLU A 20 4.07 -10.75 1.06
N LEU A 21 4.65 -9.69 1.65
CA LEU A 21 5.52 -9.81 2.82
C LEU A 21 4.76 -10.42 4.01
N ARG A 22 3.52 -10.01 4.28
CA ARG A 22 2.68 -10.63 5.32
C ARG A 22 2.39 -12.10 5.02
N ALA A 23 2.16 -12.47 3.78
CA ALA A 23 1.91 -13.86 3.39
C ALA A 23 3.15 -14.73 3.64
N ILE A 24 4.35 -14.18 3.46
CA ILE A 24 5.63 -14.83 3.81
C ILE A 24 5.79 -14.90 5.34
N ALA A 25 5.53 -13.81 6.05
CA ALA A 25 5.61 -13.74 7.52
C ALA A 25 4.61 -14.66 8.25
N ARG A 26 3.50 -15.02 7.60
CA ARG A 26 2.55 -16.03 8.12
C ARG A 26 3.11 -17.46 7.99
N GLN A 27 4.02 -17.70 7.05
CA GLN A 27 4.61 -19.02 6.80
C GLN A 27 5.90 -19.25 7.60
N SER A 28 6.61 -18.17 7.89
CA SER A 28 7.82 -18.15 8.69
C SER A 28 7.61 -17.02 9.70
N GLU A 29 7.51 -17.29 11.01
CA GLU A 29 7.29 -16.29 12.08
C GLU A 29 8.46 -15.28 12.22
N ASP A 30 8.90 -14.71 11.11
CA ASP A 30 10.00 -13.80 10.97
C ASP A 30 9.53 -12.39 11.34
N MET A 31 10.05 -11.89 12.45
CA MET A 31 9.72 -10.56 12.95
C MET A 31 10.19 -9.46 12.00
N ASP A 32 11.32 -9.66 11.30
CA ASP A 32 11.89 -8.64 10.41
C ASP A 32 10.97 -8.40 9.21
N ILE A 33 10.33 -9.46 8.69
CA ILE A 33 9.37 -9.37 7.58
C ILE A 33 8.08 -8.67 8.01
N ASN A 34 7.64 -8.89 9.26
CA ASN A 34 6.46 -8.19 9.80
C ASN A 34 6.72 -6.68 9.95
N GLU A 35 7.91 -6.28 10.40
CA GLU A 35 8.30 -4.87 10.48
C GLU A 35 8.41 -4.22 9.09
N GLU A 36 8.96 -4.93 8.10
CA GLU A 36 9.03 -4.43 6.73
C GLU A 36 7.64 -4.24 6.11
N ALA A 37 6.71 -5.17 6.33
CA ALA A 37 5.32 -5.03 5.91
C ALA A 37 4.64 -3.82 6.55
N ALA A 38 4.82 -3.61 7.86
CA ALA A 38 4.27 -2.45 8.58
C ALA A 38 4.83 -1.11 8.06
N GLY A 39 6.10 -1.09 7.65
CA GLY A 39 6.71 0.06 6.99
C GLY A 39 6.05 0.38 5.64
N LEU A 40 5.70 -0.63 4.86
CA LEU A 40 4.97 -0.45 3.60
C LEU A 40 3.53 0.04 3.82
N ASP A 41 2.85 -0.43 4.86
CA ASP A 41 1.51 0.06 5.22
C ASP A 41 1.51 1.56 5.51
N THR A 42 2.45 2.01 6.35
CA THR A 42 2.60 3.43 6.71
C THR A 42 2.85 4.29 5.46
N LYS A 43 3.64 3.76 4.52
CA LYS A 43 3.92 4.43 3.25
C LYS A 43 2.69 4.46 2.34
N ALA A 44 1.91 3.38 2.29
CA ALA A 44 0.66 3.31 1.54
C ALA A 44 -0.36 4.32 2.08
N GLU A 45 -0.54 4.41 3.40
CA GLU A 45 -1.44 5.40 4.02
C GLU A 45 -1.05 6.84 3.69
N SER A 46 0.26 7.15 3.79
CA SER A 46 0.77 8.48 3.45
C SER A 46 0.52 8.82 1.97
N LEU A 47 0.78 7.86 1.08
CA LEU A 47 0.59 8.03 -0.36
C LEU A 47 -0.90 8.18 -0.71
N LEU A 48 -1.79 7.41 -0.06
CA LEU A 48 -3.23 7.53 -0.23
C LEU A 48 -3.69 8.96 0.11
N VAL A 49 -3.26 9.48 1.26
CA VAL A 49 -3.61 10.85 1.68
C VAL A 49 -3.08 11.88 0.68
N GLU A 50 -1.82 11.77 0.25
CA GLU A 50 -1.23 12.68 -0.73
C GLU A 50 -1.98 12.65 -2.07
N LEU A 51 -2.27 11.44 -2.55
CA LEU A 51 -2.91 11.20 -3.82
C LEU A 51 -4.31 11.82 -3.86
N TYR A 52 -5.11 11.59 -2.84
CA TYR A 52 -6.46 12.14 -2.72
C TYR A 52 -6.45 13.65 -2.40
N SER A 53 -5.46 14.14 -1.66
CA SER A 53 -5.31 15.58 -1.36
C SER A 53 -4.90 16.38 -2.61
N SER A 54 -4.23 15.74 -3.57
CA SER A 54 -3.84 16.34 -4.85
C SER A 54 -4.95 16.30 -5.93
N LEU A 55 -6.12 15.73 -5.63
CA LEU A 55 -7.25 15.70 -6.55
C LEU A 55 -7.88 17.09 -6.65
N THR A 56 -7.46 17.86 -7.65
CA THR A 56 -8.12 19.10 -8.03
C THR A 56 -9.52 18.82 -8.58
N PRO A 57 -10.46 19.80 -8.57
CA PRO A 57 -11.87 19.59 -8.90
C PRO A 57 -12.15 18.97 -10.29
N TRP A 58 -11.20 19.03 -11.22
CA TRP A 58 -11.29 18.48 -12.58
C TRP A 58 -10.94 16.98 -12.68
N ARG A 59 -10.66 16.34 -11.54
CA ARG A 59 -10.24 14.94 -11.44
C ARG A 59 -11.26 14.05 -10.72
N LYS A 60 -12.46 14.58 -10.43
CA LYS A 60 -13.60 13.85 -9.83
C LYS A 60 -14.50 13.22 -10.89
#